data_AF-A0A0L7RHU7-F1
#
_entry.id   AF-A0A0L7RHU7-F1
#
_cell.length_a   1.000
_cell.length_b   1.000
_cell.length_c   1.000
_cell.angle_alpha   90.00
_cell.angle_beta   90.00
_cell.angle_gamma   90.00
#
_symmetry.space_group_name_H-M   'P 1'
#
loop_
_entity.id
_entity.type
_entity.pdbx_description
1 polymer ?
#
loop_
_entity_poly.entity_id
_entity_poly.type
_entity_poly.pdbx_seq_one_letter_code
_entity_poly.pdbx_strand_id
1 'polypeptide(L)' 'MSAAYASRYKAVFLCTHPKGPKMSRQQAAKYMRKSKTFVTKWVNRYLEVKNVDDLPKRGTTPKITTLTLVYR' A
#
# COMPACT_ATOMS: atom_id res chain seq x y z
N MET A 1 -1.84 13.51 -13.54
CA MET A 1 -1.99 12.31 -12.67
C MET A 1 -2.83 11.30 -13.41
N SER A 2 -2.39 10.05 -13.61
CA SER A 2 -3.14 9.08 -14.43
C SER A 2 -4.32 8.48 -13.66
N ALA A 3 -5.36 8.05 -14.39
CA ALA A 3 -6.52 7.38 -13.80
C ALA A 3 -6.11 6.11 -13.04
N ALA A 4 -5.11 5.37 -13.55
CA ALA A 4 -4.53 4.23 -12.86
C ALA A 4 -3.93 4.63 -11.51
N TYR A 5 -3.08 5.66 -11.47
CA TYR A 5 -2.47 6.11 -10.22
C TYR A 5 -3.51 6.54 -9.18
N ALA A 6 -4.50 7.34 -9.60
CA ALA A 6 -5.59 7.78 -8.73
C ALA A 6 -6.37 6.61 -8.13
N SER A 7 -6.65 5.57 -8.92
CA SER A 7 -7.35 4.36 -8.44
C SER A 7 -6.54 3.59 -7.38
N ARG A 8 -5.22 3.53 -7.52
CA ARG A 8 -4.33 2.82 -6.58
C ARG A 8 -4.20 3.59 -5.27
N TYR A 9 -4.03 4.91 -5.37
CA TYR A 9 -4.01 5.79 -4.20
C TYR A 9 -5.33 5.73 -3.43
N LYS A 10 -6.47 5.74 -4.13
CA LYS A 10 -7.80 5.60 -3.51
C LYS A 10 -7.95 4.26 -2.77
N ALA A 11 -7.43 3.15 -3.31
CA ALA A 11 -7.44 1.86 -2.62
C ALA A 11 -6.65 1.88 -1.31
N VAL A 12 -5.47 2.51 -1.31
CA VAL A 12 -4.64 2.70 -0.12
C VAL A 12 -5.34 3.59 0.90
N PHE A 13 -5.85 4.73 0.45
CA PHE A 13 -6.48 5.72 1.31
C PHE A 13 -7.65 5.12 2.10
N LEU A 14 -8.56 4.39 1.44
CA LEU A 14 -9.70 3.75 2.09
C LEU A 14 -9.30 2.74 3.18
N CYS A 15 -8.16 2.06 3.03
CA CYS A 15 -7.72 1.02 3.97
C CYS A 15 -6.78 1.53 5.06
N THR A 16 -6.12 2.66 4.86
CA THR A 16 -5.00 3.10 5.73
C THR A 16 -5.20 4.49 6.33
N HIS A 17 -6.33 5.15 6.07
CA HIS A 17 -6.57 6.51 6.54
C HIS A 17 -6.32 6.65 8.05
N PRO A 18 -5.41 7.55 8.49
CA PRO A 18 -5.11 7.73 9.91
C PRO A 18 -6.22 8.39 10.74
N LYS A 19 -7.14 9.15 10.11
CA LYS A 19 -8.12 10.00 10.81
C LYS A 19 -9.58 9.56 10.64
N GLY A 20 -9.84 8.33 10.18
CA GLY A 20 -11.20 7.83 9.99
C GLY A 20 -11.30 6.30 10.09
N PRO A 21 -12.53 5.75 10.15
CA PRO A 21 -12.74 4.32 10.15
C PRO A 21 -12.12 3.70 8.90
N LYS A 22 -11.16 2.80 9.10
CA LYS A 22 -10.46 2.10 8.02
C LYS A 22 -11.40 1.06 7.44
N MET A 23 -11.65 1.12 6.13
CA MET A 23 -12.37 0.03 5.47
C MET A 23 -11.51 -1.22 5.43
N SER A 24 -12.14 -2.38 5.65
CA SER A 24 -11.49 -3.64 5.28
C SER A 24 -11.18 -3.66 3.78
N ARG A 25 -10.15 -4.42 3.39
CA ARG A 25 -9.80 -4.60 1.97
C ARG A 25 -11.00 -5.08 1.13
N GLN A 26 -11.89 -5.88 1.72
CA GLN A 26 -13.13 -6.35 1.10
C GLN A 26 -14.14 -5.21 0.87
N GLN A 27 -14.37 -4.36 1.87
CA GLN A 27 -15.28 -3.21 1.75
C GLN A 27 -14.77 -2.20 0.72
N ALA A 28 -13.46 -1.91 0.75
CA ALA A 28 -12.83 -1.02 -0.24
C ALA A 28 -12.97 -1.58 -1.66
N ALA A 29 -12.77 -2.89 -1.86
CA ALA A 29 -12.95 -3.55 -3.16
C ALA A 29 -14.38 -3.40 -3.68
N LYS A 30 -15.40 -3.64 -2.82
CA LYS A 30 -16.81 -3.44 -3.15
C LYS A 30 -17.10 -1.98 -3.52
N TYR A 31 -16.65 -1.03 -2.70
CA TYR A 31 -16.85 0.41 -2.92
C TYR A 31 -16.23 0.89 -4.25
N MET A 32 -15.06 0.37 -4.61
CA MET A 32 -14.37 0.75 -5.85
C MET A 32 -14.83 -0.04 -7.08
N ARG A 33 -15.68 -1.06 -6.92
CA ARG A 33 -16.01 -2.05 -7.97
C ARG A 33 -14.74 -2.67 -8.57
N LYS A 34 -13.80 -3.07 -7.69
CA LYS A 34 -12.53 -3.73 -8.05
C LYS A 34 -12.40 -5.05 -7.29
N SER A 35 -11.43 -5.87 -7.69
CA SER A 35 -11.14 -7.12 -6.99
C SER A 35 -10.46 -6.86 -5.64
N LYS A 36 -10.66 -7.79 -4.69
CA LYS A 36 -9.92 -7.79 -3.42
C LYS A 36 -8.41 -7.87 -3.66
N THR A 37 -7.98 -8.66 -4.65
CA THR A 37 -6.56 -8.82 -5.02
C THR A 37 -5.94 -7.50 -5.45
N PHE A 38 -6.67 -6.68 -6.21
CA PHE A 38 -6.23 -5.33 -6.59
C PHE A 38 -5.98 -4.47 -5.36
N VAL A 39 -6.94 -4.40 -4.43
CA VAL A 39 -6.79 -3.61 -3.20
C VAL A 39 -5.64 -4.12 -2.34
N THR A 40 -5.54 -5.43 -2.13
CA THR A 40 -4.46 -6.04 -1.34
C THR A 40 -3.08 -5.72 -1.90
N LYS A 41 -2.87 -5.84 -3.22
CA LYS A 41 -1.60 -5.53 -3.88
C LYS A 41 -1.15 -4.12 -3.53
N TRP A 42 -2.03 -3.13 -3.70
CA TRP A 42 -1.66 -1.72 -3.53
C TRP A 42 -1.50 -1.29 -2.08
N VAL A 43 -2.33 -1.83 -1.19
CA VAL A 43 -2.17 -1.60 0.25
C VAL A 43 -0.83 -2.18 0.74
N ASN A 44 -0.50 -3.43 0.36
CA ASN A 44 0.75 -4.05 0.79
C ASN A 44 1.97 -3.32 0.26
N ARG A 45 1.98 -2.97 -1.04
CA ARG A 45 3.06 -2.19 -1.63
C ARG A 45 3.24 -0.84 -0.93
N TYR A 46 2.15 -0.15 -0.62
CA TYR A 46 2.25 1.12 0.11
C TYR A 46 2.77 0.93 1.53
N LEU A 47 2.40 -0.15 2.23
CA LEU A 47 2.96 -0.42 3.56
C LEU A 47 4.46 -0.67 3.51
N GLU A 48 4.94 -1.37 2.47
CA GLU A 48 6.35 -1.73 2.26
C GLU A 48 7.22 -0.55 1.80
N VAL A 49 6.81 0.12 0.71
CA VAL A 49 7.64 1.14 0.03
C VAL A 49 7.06 2.55 0.05
N LYS A 50 5.93 2.77 0.72
CA LYS A 50 5.20 4.06 0.77
C LYS A 50 4.88 4.63 -0.61
N ASN A 51 4.64 3.76 -1.60
CA ASN A 51 4.36 4.14 -2.99
C ASN A 51 3.28 3.26 -3.64
N VAL A 52 2.55 3.83 -4.61
CA VAL A 52 1.48 3.19 -5.41
C VAL A 52 1.78 3.21 -6.92
N ASP A 53 3.02 3.51 -7.30
CA ASP A 53 3.53 3.33 -8.65
C ASP A 53 3.96 1.87 -8.86
N ASP A 54 3.90 1.35 -10.10
CA ASP A 54 4.43 0.03 -10.44
C ASP A 54 5.92 0.07 -10.80
N LEU A 55 6.49 1.24 -11.09
CA LEU A 55 7.87 1.37 -11.58
C LEU A 55 8.92 0.86 -10.59
N PRO A 56 9.98 0.19 -11.08
CA PRO A 56 11.08 -0.28 -10.25
C PRO A 56 11.82 0.90 -9.62
N LYS A 57 12.43 0.68 -8.44
CA LYS A 57 13.23 1.68 -7.69
C LYS A 57 12.46 2.92 -7.21
N ARG A 58 11.11 2.90 -7.23
CA ARG A 58 10.27 3.97 -6.68
C ARG A 58 9.73 3.64 -5.30
N GLY A 59 9.73 4.65 -4.43
CA GLY A 59 9.34 4.52 -3.02
C GLY A 59 10.53 4.51 -2.08
N THR A 60 10.25 4.49 -0.78
CA THR A 60 11.28 4.34 0.25
C THR A 60 11.51 2.85 0.44
N THR A 61 12.62 2.32 -0.05
CA THR A 61 13.03 0.97 0.38
C THR A 61 13.34 1.04 1.88
N PRO A 62 12.79 0.13 2.71
CA PRO A 62 13.27 0.00 4.07
C PRO A 62 14.78 -0.22 4.00
N LYS A 63 15.57 0.70 4.59
CA LYS A 63 16.98 0.41 4.83
C LYS A 63 16.99 -0.79 5.77
N ILE A 64 17.35 -1.96 5.26
CA ILE A 64 17.65 -3.11 6.11
C ILE A 64 18.91 -2.70 6.86
N THR A 65 18.75 -2.11 8.05
CA THR A 65 19.83 -2.02 9.00
C THR A 65 19.96 -3.41 9.59
N THR A 66 20.86 -4.21 9.02
CA THR A 66 21.30 -5.47 9.60
C THR A 66 21.78 -5.18 11.01
N LEU A 67 20.93 -5.39 12.01
CA LEU A 67 21.35 -5.44 13.40
C LEU A 67 22.20 -6.70 13.50
N THR A 68 23.51 -6.53 13.46
CA THR A 68 24.50 -7.53 13.84
C THR A 68 24.16 -8.01 15.25
N LEU A 69 23.48 -9.15 15.35
CA LEU A 69 23.39 -9.92 16.57
C LEU A 69 24.78 -10.50 16.84
N VAL A 70 25.64 -9.70 17.48
CA VAL A 70 26.81 -10.20 18.18
C VAL A 70 26.27 -10.88 19.45
N TYR A 71 26.03 -12.19 19.37
CA TYR A 71 25.93 -13.00 20.58
C TYR A 71 27.35 -13.23 21.10
N ARG A 72 27.59 -12.73 22.31
CA ARG A 72 28.74 -13.05 23.15
C ARG A 72 28.66 -14.48 23.64
#